data_AF-A0A0G4L395-F1
#
_entry.id   AF-A0A0G4L395-F1
#
_cell.length_a   1.000
_cell.length_b   1.000
_cell.length_c   1.000
_cell.angle_alpha   90.00
_cell.angle_beta   90.00
_cell.angle_gamma   90.00
#
_symmetry.space_group_name_H-M   'P 1'
#
loop_
_entity.id
_entity.type
_entity.pdbx_description
1 polymer ?
#
loop_
_entity_poly.entity_id
_entity_poly.type
_entity_poly.pdbx_seq_one_letter_code
_entity_poly.pdbx_strand_id
1 'polypeptide(L)'
;AIAARLAKAGYKVTVLEKNDFTGGRCSLIHHEGYRFDQGPSLLLLPQLFHETFRDLDTTIADSGVDLLRCQDVNYNVWFHDGELFKHSSDLATMKVEVERWEGKEGFARYLSWMREAHTHYEVSVTGVLHRNFTSLFNLARPSLLKHVVALHPLESIYARASRYFWTERLRRVFTFAVMYMGIYCDSPGVTSVTLSFVNKSPRYGNDYPGTNFAGHCGGEQFYVNPVNGEETSLIMNCDAIKTDIRYCQSIGKKVLLSIGG
;
A
#
# COMPACT_ATOMS: atom_id res chain seq x y z
N ALA A 1 6.98 16.82 7.79
CA ALA A 1 6.55 16.56 9.18
C ALA A 1 7.65 16.85 10.20
N ILE A 2 8.75 16.07 10.25
CA ILE A 2 9.82 16.24 11.28
C ILE A 2 10.43 17.64 11.26
N ALA A 3 10.89 18.11 10.09
CA ALA A 3 11.50 19.44 9.96
C ALA A 3 10.57 20.57 10.46
N ALA A 4 9.28 20.52 10.10
CA ALA A 4 8.29 21.49 10.53
C ALA A 4 8.08 21.48 12.05
N ARG A 5 8.01 20.30 12.67
CA ARG A 5 7.87 20.16 14.14
C ARG A 5 9.10 20.65 14.89
N LEU A 6 10.30 20.39 14.37
CA LEU A 6 11.54 20.91 14.94
C LEU A 6 11.62 22.44 14.82
N ALA A 7 11.25 22.99 13.66
CA ALA A 7 11.17 24.45 13.49
C ALA A 7 10.16 25.07 14.46
N LYS A 8 8.98 24.45 14.63
CA LYS A 8 7.96 24.86 15.60
C LYS A 8 8.47 24.83 17.05
N ALA A 9 9.33 23.88 17.37
CA ALA A 9 10.00 23.77 18.67
C ALA A 9 11.19 24.75 18.85
N GLY A 10 11.44 25.65 17.89
CA GLY A 10 12.47 26.70 17.98
C GLY A 10 13.85 26.32 17.45
N TYR A 11 14.01 25.14 16.84
CA TYR A 11 15.28 24.74 16.26
C TYR A 11 15.50 25.41 14.90
N LYS A 12 16.76 25.76 14.60
CA LYS A 12 17.16 26.16 13.24
C LYS A 12 17.30 24.90 12.38
N VAL A 13 16.40 24.73 11.40
CA VAL A 13 16.34 23.54 10.56
C VAL A 13 16.74 23.87 9.13
N THR A 14 17.60 23.05 8.54
CA THR A 14 17.91 23.06 7.11
C THR A 14 17.41 21.74 6.51
N VAL A 15 16.60 21.81 5.47
CA VAL A 15 16.15 20.65 4.70
C VAL A 15 16.98 20.55 3.44
N LEU A 16 17.62 19.39 3.23
CA LEU A 16 18.40 19.10 2.03
C LEU A 16 17.62 18.09 1.18
N GLU A 17 17.39 18.45 -0.08
CA GLU A 17 16.72 17.63 -1.08
C GLU A 17 17.60 17.60 -2.33
N LYS A 18 17.77 16.41 -2.92
CA LYS A 18 18.65 16.25 -4.09
C LYS A 18 17.94 16.65 -5.39
N ASN A 19 16.62 16.57 -5.41
CA ASN A 19 15.80 16.88 -6.57
C ASN A 19 15.48 18.39 -6.61
N ASP A 20 15.00 18.85 -7.75
CA ASP A 20 14.48 20.21 -7.96
C ASP A 20 13.06 20.41 -7.40
N PHE A 21 12.46 19.36 -6.83
CA PHE A 21 11.15 19.37 -6.19
C PHE A 21 11.17 18.71 -4.80
N THR A 22 10.20 19.07 -3.96
CA THR A 22 9.99 18.46 -2.65
C THR A 22 8.92 17.37 -2.68
N GLY A 23 8.94 16.44 -1.71
CA GLY A 23 7.89 15.42 -1.54
C GLY A 23 8.37 14.00 -1.81
N GLY A 24 9.58 13.84 -2.38
CA GLY A 24 10.19 12.54 -2.62
C GLY A 24 9.32 11.65 -3.50
N ARG A 25 8.80 10.55 -2.95
CA ARG A 25 7.92 9.63 -3.68
C ARG A 25 6.55 10.22 -4.01
N CYS A 26 6.11 11.28 -3.33
CA CYS A 26 4.87 11.98 -3.65
C CYS A 26 5.12 13.05 -4.73
N SER A 27 5.72 12.64 -5.85
CA SER A 27 6.06 13.50 -6.99
C SER A 27 4.97 13.52 -8.05
N LEU A 28 5.04 14.53 -8.92
CA LEU A 28 4.06 14.77 -9.99
C LEU A 28 4.75 14.80 -11.35
N ILE A 29 4.12 14.18 -12.35
CA ILE A 29 4.40 14.44 -13.77
C ILE A 29 3.27 15.29 -14.34
N HIS A 30 3.64 16.29 -15.14
CA HIS A 30 2.72 17.01 -16.00
C HIS A 30 3.06 16.71 -17.45
N HIS A 31 2.06 16.29 -18.24
CA HIS A 31 2.25 15.98 -19.65
C HIS A 31 0.97 16.29 -20.42
N GLU A 32 1.07 17.11 -21.48
CA GLU A 32 -0.06 17.45 -22.37
C GLU A 32 -1.33 17.93 -21.62
N GLY A 33 -1.17 18.70 -20.54
CA GLY A 33 -2.29 19.20 -19.73
C GLY A 33 -2.82 18.20 -18.69
N TYR A 34 -2.31 16.98 -18.66
CA TYR A 34 -2.61 15.98 -17.64
C TYR A 34 -1.60 16.03 -16.50
N ARG A 35 -2.07 15.70 -15.29
CA ARG A 35 -1.26 15.54 -14.07
C ARG A 35 -1.32 14.09 -13.63
N PHE A 36 -0.17 13.50 -13.34
CA PHE A 36 -0.02 12.13 -12.86
C PHE A 36 0.72 12.11 -11.53
N ASP A 37 0.08 11.56 -10.51
CA ASP A 37 0.71 11.27 -9.22
C ASP A 37 1.58 10.02 -9.37
N GLN A 38 2.88 10.11 -9.07
CA GLN A 38 3.81 8.98 -9.21
C GLN A 38 3.95 8.14 -7.94
N GLY A 39 3.23 8.54 -6.90
CA GLY A 39 3.45 8.11 -5.52
C GLY A 39 2.25 7.36 -4.94
N PRO A 40 2.06 7.47 -3.62
CA PRO A 40 0.88 6.93 -2.96
C PRO A 40 -0.39 7.56 -3.53
N SER A 41 -1.31 6.72 -4.03
CA SER A 41 -2.62 7.12 -4.56
C SER A 41 -3.76 6.97 -3.55
N LEU A 42 -3.49 6.35 -2.40
CA LEU A 42 -4.47 6.12 -1.34
C LEU A 42 -4.10 6.89 -0.08
N LEU A 43 -4.98 7.81 0.31
CA LEU A 43 -4.89 8.50 1.60
C LEU A 43 -5.65 7.70 2.66
N LEU A 44 -4.92 6.93 3.46
CA LEU A 44 -5.46 6.21 4.62
C LEU A 44 -5.19 7.00 5.90
N LEU A 45 -6.06 6.83 6.90
CA LEU A 45 -5.91 7.45 8.24
C LEU A 45 -5.71 8.99 8.20
N PRO A 46 -6.65 9.76 7.59
CA PRO A 46 -6.52 11.21 7.48
C PRO A 46 -6.34 11.93 8.83
N GLN A 47 -6.82 11.32 9.92
CA GLN A 47 -6.63 11.80 11.29
C GLN A 47 -5.16 12.06 11.65
N LEU A 48 -4.21 11.21 11.21
CA LEU A 48 -2.77 11.40 11.49
C LEU A 48 -2.20 12.63 10.79
N PHE A 49 -2.75 12.98 9.63
CA PHE A 49 -2.42 14.23 8.95
C PHE A 49 -3.00 15.42 9.72
N HIS A 50 -4.27 15.36 10.14
CA HIS A 50 -4.86 16.41 10.97
C HIS A 50 -4.09 16.65 12.26
N GLU A 51 -3.64 15.60 12.94
CA GLU A 51 -2.77 15.70 14.12
C GLU A 51 -1.44 16.39 13.80
N THR A 52 -0.82 16.05 12.66
CA THR A 52 0.42 16.67 12.23
C THR A 52 0.30 18.16 11.95
N PHE A 53 -0.79 18.62 11.35
CA PHE A 53 -1.04 20.04 11.16
C PHE A 53 -1.38 20.74 12.48
N ARG A 54 -2.15 20.07 13.36
CA ARG A 54 -2.46 20.59 14.70
C ARG A 54 -1.21 20.84 15.53
N ASP A 55 -0.22 19.95 15.45
CA ASP A 55 1.07 20.11 16.14
C ASP A 55 1.91 21.30 15.61
N LEU A 56 1.48 21.91 14.51
CA LEU A 56 2.06 23.11 13.93
C LEU A 56 1.17 24.35 14.17
N ASP A 57 0.12 24.21 14.99
CA ASP A 57 -0.94 25.20 15.23
C ASP A 57 -1.65 25.67 13.95
N THR A 58 -1.93 24.73 13.04
CA THR A 58 -2.63 25.01 11.78
C THR A 58 -3.54 23.83 11.40
N THR A 59 -4.26 23.96 10.29
CA THR A 59 -5.09 22.90 9.71
C THR A 59 -4.65 22.57 8.29
N ILE A 60 -5.09 21.42 7.77
CA ILE A 60 -4.85 21.05 6.37
C ILE A 60 -5.46 22.09 5.43
N ALA A 61 -6.66 22.59 5.75
CA ALA A 61 -7.34 23.62 4.97
C ALA A 61 -6.56 24.94 4.93
N ASP A 62 -5.98 25.37 6.06
CA ASP A 62 -5.17 26.60 6.12
C ASP A 62 -3.91 26.51 5.24
N SER A 63 -3.43 25.29 4.95
CA SER A 63 -2.34 25.06 4.00
C SER A 63 -2.75 25.09 2.53
N GLY A 64 -4.02 25.38 2.23
CA GLY A 64 -4.57 25.40 0.89
C GLY A 64 -4.90 24.01 0.34
N VAL A 65 -5.02 23.00 1.20
CA VAL A 65 -5.34 21.63 0.81
C VAL A 65 -6.77 21.29 1.24
N ASP A 66 -7.61 20.96 0.26
CA ASP A 66 -8.96 20.44 0.50
C ASP A 66 -8.97 18.91 0.34
N LEU A 67 -9.44 18.21 1.38
CA LEU A 67 -9.53 16.75 1.38
C LEU A 67 -10.94 16.32 0.96
N LEU A 68 -11.05 15.92 -0.30
CA LEU A 68 -12.29 15.39 -0.84
C LEU A 68 -12.43 13.91 -0.49
N ARG A 69 -13.54 13.56 0.15
CA ARG A 69 -13.89 12.16 0.41
C ARG A 69 -14.40 11.52 -0.89
N CYS A 70 -13.84 10.38 -1.28
CA CYS A 70 -14.45 9.52 -2.31
C CYS A 70 -15.84 9.10 -1.84
N GLN A 71 -16.88 9.61 -2.51
CA GLN A 71 -18.27 9.31 -2.18
C GLN A 71 -18.68 7.97 -2.76
N ASP A 72 -19.62 7.29 -2.08
CA ASP A 72 -20.30 6.05 -2.47
C ASP A 72 -19.42 4.80 -2.60
N VAL A 73 -18.31 4.86 -3.32
CA VAL A 73 -17.41 3.74 -3.59
C VAL A 73 -15.97 4.16 -3.32
N ASN A 74 -15.29 3.41 -2.46
CA ASN A 74 -13.87 3.60 -2.18
C ASN A 74 -13.04 3.07 -3.35
N TYR A 75 -13.34 1.85 -3.81
CA TYR A 75 -12.69 1.22 -4.97
C TYR A 75 -13.55 0.06 -5.51
N ASN A 76 -13.26 -0.33 -6.75
CA ASN A 76 -13.92 -1.42 -7.46
C ASN A 76 -12.97 -2.62 -7.58
N VAL A 77 -13.44 -3.81 -7.24
CA VAL A 77 -12.70 -5.06 -7.48
C VAL A 77 -13.35 -5.80 -8.65
N TRP A 78 -12.66 -5.83 -9.78
CA TRP A 78 -13.08 -6.56 -10.96
C TRP A 78 -12.50 -7.97 -10.96
N PHE A 79 -13.36 -8.96 -11.10
CA PHE A 79 -12.97 -10.36 -11.26
C PHE A 79 -12.77 -10.69 -12.75
N HIS A 80 -12.05 -11.78 -13.01
CA HIS A 80 -11.69 -12.21 -14.37
C HIS A 80 -12.88 -12.56 -15.26
N ASP A 81 -14.05 -12.84 -14.67
CA ASP A 81 -15.31 -13.13 -15.36
C ASP A 81 -16.15 -11.87 -15.60
N GLY A 82 -15.62 -10.68 -15.30
CA GLY A 82 -16.31 -9.40 -15.45
C GLY A 82 -17.22 -9.03 -14.28
N GLU A 83 -17.34 -9.88 -13.27
CA GLU A 83 -18.08 -9.55 -12.05
C GLU A 83 -17.37 -8.44 -11.26
N LEU A 84 -18.15 -7.56 -10.64
CA LEU A 84 -17.66 -6.38 -9.92
C LEU A 84 -18.09 -6.40 -8.46
N PHE A 85 -17.15 -6.36 -7.52
CA PHE A 85 -17.45 -6.02 -6.14
C PHE A 85 -17.20 -4.54 -5.87
N LYS A 86 -18.24 -3.80 -5.42
CA LYS A 86 -18.12 -2.38 -5.08
C LYS A 86 -17.78 -2.24 -3.60
N HIS A 87 -16.55 -1.83 -3.28
CA HIS A 87 -16.15 -1.61 -1.90
C HIS A 87 -16.53 -0.20 -1.46
N SER A 88 -17.31 -0.09 -0.38
CA SER A 88 -17.77 1.19 0.18
C SER A 88 -17.48 1.32 1.67
N SER A 89 -17.48 2.56 2.16
CA SER A 89 -17.52 2.86 3.59
C SER A 89 -18.94 2.89 4.14
N ASP A 90 -19.96 2.91 3.28
CA ASP A 90 -21.36 2.89 3.69
C ASP A 90 -21.83 1.45 3.97
N LEU A 91 -22.34 1.22 5.18
CA LEU A 91 -22.80 -0.10 5.61
C LEU A 91 -24.05 -0.56 4.87
N ALA A 92 -24.92 0.36 4.42
CA ALA A 92 -26.11 -0.02 3.67
C ALA A 92 -25.72 -0.57 2.29
N THR A 93 -24.81 0.10 1.60
CA THR A 93 -24.21 -0.35 0.35
C THR A 93 -23.45 -1.68 0.54
N MET A 94 -22.61 -1.77 1.57
CA MET A 94 -21.84 -2.98 1.85
C MET A 94 -22.73 -4.18 2.21
N LYS A 95 -23.89 -3.96 2.85
CA LYS A 95 -24.86 -5.02 3.11
C LYS A 95 -25.35 -5.65 1.81
N VAL A 96 -25.84 -4.83 0.89
CA VAL A 96 -26.36 -5.30 -0.40
C VAL A 96 -25.27 -6.03 -1.18
N GLU A 97 -24.06 -5.47 -1.26
CA GLU A 97 -22.95 -6.10 -1.96
C GLU A 97 -22.54 -7.43 -1.29
N VAL A 98 -22.32 -7.47 0.02
CA VAL A 98 -21.92 -8.71 0.71
C VAL A 98 -23.00 -9.79 0.60
N GLU A 99 -24.27 -9.47 0.80
CA GLU A 99 -25.37 -10.45 0.70
C GLU A 99 -25.54 -10.99 -0.72
N ARG A 100 -25.18 -10.21 -1.75
CA ARG A 100 -25.16 -10.68 -3.15
C ARG A 100 -24.20 -11.85 -3.35
N TRP A 101 -23.09 -11.85 -2.62
CA TRP A 101 -22.01 -12.85 -2.76
C TRP A 101 -22.10 -13.99 -1.74
N GLU A 102 -22.51 -13.67 -0.51
CA GLU A 102 -22.45 -14.58 0.65
C GLU A 102 -23.85 -15.01 1.13
N GLY A 103 -24.92 -14.50 0.52
CA GLY A 103 -26.29 -14.71 0.96
C GLY A 103 -26.67 -13.86 2.18
N LYS A 104 -27.92 -14.01 2.66
CA LYS A 104 -28.52 -13.17 3.72
C LYS A 104 -27.73 -13.16 5.04
N GLU A 105 -27.08 -14.27 5.37
CA GLU A 105 -26.27 -14.40 6.60
C GLU A 105 -24.86 -13.79 6.45
N GLY A 106 -24.45 -13.45 5.22
CA GLY A 106 -23.12 -12.93 4.92
C GLY A 106 -22.83 -11.61 5.61
N PHE A 107 -23.82 -10.71 5.70
CA PHE A 107 -23.60 -9.40 6.30
C PHE A 107 -23.29 -9.47 7.79
N ALA A 108 -23.94 -10.36 8.55
CA ALA A 108 -23.63 -10.55 9.97
C ALA A 108 -22.17 -11.03 10.19
N ARG A 109 -21.66 -11.86 9.26
CA ARG A 109 -20.26 -12.31 9.30
C ARG A 109 -19.29 -11.21 8.89
N TYR A 110 -19.64 -10.39 7.90
CA TYR A 110 -18.89 -9.19 7.56
C TYR A 110 -18.79 -8.22 8.76
N LEU A 111 -19.89 -7.98 9.48
CA LEU A 111 -19.84 -7.17 10.71
C LEU A 111 -18.93 -7.80 11.78
N SER A 112 -18.92 -9.13 11.88
CA SER A 112 -18.02 -9.84 12.80
C SER A 112 -16.55 -9.69 12.40
N TRP A 113 -16.24 -9.69 11.09
CA TRP A 113 -14.92 -9.38 10.55
C TRP A 113 -14.51 -7.94 10.87
N MET A 114 -15.41 -6.98 10.63
CA MET A 114 -15.16 -5.56 10.92
C MET A 114 -14.91 -5.30 12.41
N ARG A 115 -15.61 -6.01 13.30
CA ARG A 115 -15.37 -5.93 14.76
C ARG A 115 -13.97 -6.43 15.14
N GLU A 116 -13.51 -7.52 14.53
CA GLU A 116 -12.16 -8.02 14.76
C GLU A 116 -11.10 -7.06 14.20
N ALA A 117 -11.28 -6.60 12.97
CA ALA A 117 -10.41 -5.61 12.34
C ALA A 117 -10.34 -4.31 13.15
N HIS A 118 -11.46 -3.84 13.72
CA HIS A 118 -11.48 -2.69 14.62
C HIS A 118 -10.68 -2.95 15.90
N THR A 119 -10.80 -4.14 16.50
CA THR A 119 -9.99 -4.53 17.66
C THR A 119 -8.49 -4.50 17.33
N HIS A 120 -8.10 -5.02 16.16
CA HIS A 120 -6.71 -4.98 15.70
C HIS A 120 -6.22 -3.55 15.48
N TYR A 121 -7.05 -2.70 14.89
CA TYR A 121 -6.76 -1.28 14.67
C TYR A 121 -6.51 -0.55 16.00
N GLU A 122 -7.44 -0.63 16.95
CA GLU A 122 -7.33 0.05 18.24
C GLU A 122 -6.08 -0.38 19.02
N VAL A 123 -5.82 -1.68 19.07
CA VAL A 123 -4.62 -2.22 19.74
C VAL A 123 -3.34 -1.74 19.04
N SER A 124 -3.34 -1.69 17.70
CA SER A 124 -2.19 -1.24 16.92
C SER A 124 -1.92 0.26 17.09
N VAL A 125 -2.97 1.09 17.06
CA VAL A 125 -2.84 2.55 17.22
C VAL A 125 -2.37 2.92 18.62
N THR A 126 -3.02 2.35 19.65
CA THR A 126 -2.75 2.70 21.05
C THR A 126 -1.49 2.02 21.59
N GLY A 127 -1.26 0.77 21.21
CA GLY A 127 -0.16 -0.05 21.71
C GLY A 127 1.15 0.14 20.95
N VAL A 128 1.08 0.48 19.65
CA VAL A 128 2.25 0.52 18.75
C VAL A 128 2.46 1.90 18.14
N LEU A 129 1.54 2.41 17.31
CA LEU A 129 1.80 3.60 16.48
C LEU A 129 2.12 4.87 17.27
N HIS A 130 1.46 5.10 18.42
CA HIS A 130 1.71 6.28 19.26
C HIS A 130 2.91 6.14 20.22
N ARG A 131 3.72 5.09 20.11
CA ARG A 131 4.82 4.86 21.05
C ARG A 131 6.17 4.69 20.37
N ASN A 132 7.18 5.25 21.01
CA ASN A 132 8.57 5.06 20.63
C ASN A 132 9.06 3.68 21.09
N PHE A 133 9.69 2.94 20.17
CA PHE A 133 10.36 1.67 20.45
C PHE A 133 11.87 1.88 20.41
N THR A 134 12.47 2.21 21.55
CA THR A 134 13.92 2.39 21.68
C THR A 134 14.67 1.08 21.98
N SER A 135 13.96 -0.03 22.15
CA SER A 135 14.50 -1.36 22.46
C SER A 135 13.46 -2.43 22.16
N LEU A 136 13.89 -3.63 21.76
CA LEU A 136 13.02 -4.78 21.47
C LEU A 136 12.22 -5.24 22.70
N PHE A 137 12.74 -5.04 23.91
CA PHE A 137 12.03 -5.38 25.15
C PHE A 137 10.79 -4.50 25.40
N ASN A 138 10.67 -3.36 24.73
CA ASN A 138 9.46 -2.52 24.80
C ASN A 138 8.23 -3.18 24.18
N LEU A 139 8.38 -4.26 23.42
CA LEU A 139 7.27 -5.06 22.90
C LEU A 139 6.79 -6.13 23.89
N ALA A 140 7.66 -6.59 24.80
CA ALA A 140 7.35 -7.62 25.81
C ALA A 140 6.59 -7.04 27.02
N ARG A 141 5.45 -6.40 26.78
CA ARG A 141 4.64 -5.72 27.81
C ARG A 141 3.41 -6.56 28.16
N PRO A 142 3.05 -6.69 29.45
CA PRO A 142 1.83 -7.39 29.87
C PRO A 142 0.55 -6.85 29.20
N SER A 143 0.49 -5.55 28.92
CA SER A 143 -0.65 -4.92 28.23
C SER A 143 -0.78 -5.39 26.77
N LEU A 144 0.32 -5.61 26.05
CA LEU A 144 0.31 -6.12 24.68
C LEU A 144 0.14 -7.65 24.67
N LEU A 145 0.76 -8.35 25.62
CA LEU A 145 0.63 -9.80 25.79
C LEU A 145 -0.83 -10.24 25.99
N LYS A 146 -1.64 -9.44 26.69
CA LYS A 146 -3.10 -9.67 26.82
C LYS A 146 -3.83 -9.70 25.46
N HIS A 147 -3.31 -8.99 24.47
CA HIS A 147 -3.91 -8.89 23.13
C HIS A 147 -3.28 -9.86 22.12
N VAL A 148 -2.19 -10.55 22.45
CA VAL A 148 -1.52 -11.50 21.53
C VAL A 148 -2.50 -12.55 20.99
N VAL A 149 -3.37 -13.08 21.85
CA VAL A 149 -4.40 -14.04 21.43
C VAL A 149 -5.41 -13.40 20.49
N ALA A 150 -5.84 -12.17 20.76
CA ALA A 150 -6.80 -11.44 19.94
C ALA A 150 -6.23 -10.98 18.58
N LEU A 151 -4.91 -10.77 18.50
CA LEU A 151 -4.22 -10.34 17.28
C LEU A 151 -3.92 -11.49 16.30
N HIS A 152 -4.10 -12.75 16.72
CA HIS A 152 -3.88 -13.93 15.88
C HIS A 152 -2.56 -13.92 15.08
N PRO A 153 -1.39 -13.64 15.70
CA PRO A 153 -0.15 -13.36 14.97
C PRO A 153 0.44 -14.57 14.21
N LEU A 154 -0.05 -15.78 14.49
CA LEU A 154 0.40 -17.02 13.86
C LEU A 154 -0.52 -17.48 12.70
N GLU A 155 -1.66 -16.80 12.49
CA GLU A 155 -2.55 -17.08 11.37
C GLU A 155 -2.31 -16.08 10.24
N SER A 156 -2.38 -16.54 8.99
CA SER A 156 -2.43 -15.60 7.87
C SER A 156 -3.76 -14.89 7.83
N ILE A 157 -3.76 -13.63 7.36
CA ILE A 157 -4.98 -12.82 7.20
C ILE A 157 -5.99 -13.54 6.29
N TYR A 158 -5.54 -14.28 5.26
CA TYR A 158 -6.43 -15.06 4.40
C TYR A 158 -7.03 -16.28 5.10
N ALA A 159 -6.25 -17.02 5.88
CA ALA A 159 -6.79 -18.09 6.71
C ALA A 159 -7.80 -17.53 7.73
N ARG A 160 -7.53 -16.37 8.31
CA ARG A 160 -8.44 -15.70 9.22
C ARG A 160 -9.73 -15.26 8.52
N ALA A 161 -9.63 -14.63 7.36
CA ALA A 161 -10.77 -14.21 6.55
C ALA A 161 -11.67 -15.39 6.15
N SER A 162 -11.11 -16.60 5.97
CA SER A 162 -11.89 -17.80 5.68
C SER A 162 -12.88 -18.20 6.79
N ARG A 163 -12.65 -17.74 8.03
CA ARG A 163 -13.60 -17.90 9.15
C ARG A 163 -14.80 -16.97 9.04
N TYR A 164 -14.78 -15.95 8.19
CA TYR A 164 -15.85 -14.97 8.04
C TYR A 164 -16.55 -15.05 6.70
N PHE A 165 -15.81 -15.33 5.62
CA PHE A 165 -16.35 -15.35 4.26
C PHE A 165 -16.33 -16.78 3.71
N TRP A 166 -17.45 -17.24 3.15
CA TRP A 166 -17.55 -18.55 2.51
C TRP A 166 -16.94 -18.54 1.12
N THR A 167 -17.16 -17.49 0.34
CA THR A 167 -16.66 -17.42 -1.03
C THR A 167 -15.19 -17.05 -1.06
N GLU A 168 -14.46 -17.66 -1.99
CA GLU A 168 -13.06 -17.32 -2.23
C GLU A 168 -12.90 -15.84 -2.66
N ARG A 169 -13.88 -15.33 -3.40
CA ARG A 169 -13.89 -13.96 -3.91
C ARG A 169 -13.90 -12.94 -2.77
N LEU A 170 -14.78 -13.09 -1.79
CA LEU A 170 -14.86 -12.14 -0.66
C LEU A 170 -13.67 -12.27 0.28
N ARG A 171 -13.12 -13.47 0.47
CA ARG A 171 -11.83 -13.63 1.16
C ARG A 171 -10.76 -12.77 0.49
N ARG A 172 -10.61 -12.87 -0.83
CA ARG A 172 -9.63 -12.07 -1.59
C ARG A 172 -9.90 -10.57 -1.52
N VAL A 173 -11.16 -10.14 -1.63
CA VAL A 173 -11.55 -8.72 -1.50
C VAL A 173 -11.06 -8.16 -0.16
N PHE A 174 -11.35 -8.84 0.94
CA PHE A 174 -11.02 -8.35 2.28
C PHE A 174 -9.59 -8.64 2.74
N THR A 175 -8.82 -9.42 1.98
CA THR A 175 -7.38 -9.62 2.20
C THR A 175 -6.51 -8.86 1.22
N PHE A 176 -7.09 -8.17 0.23
CA PHE A 176 -6.35 -7.46 -0.82
C PHE A 176 -5.34 -6.46 -0.25
N ALA A 177 -5.70 -5.78 0.85
CA ALA A 177 -4.85 -4.79 1.51
C ALA A 177 -3.51 -5.34 2.04
N VAL A 178 -3.35 -6.67 2.15
CA VAL A 178 -2.05 -7.30 2.50
C VAL A 178 -0.96 -6.93 1.49
N MET A 179 -1.32 -6.58 0.25
CA MET A 179 -0.35 -6.10 -0.74
C MET A 179 0.45 -4.88 -0.29
N TYR A 180 -0.11 -4.06 0.62
CA TYR A 180 0.56 -2.88 1.14
C TYR A 180 1.61 -3.20 2.21
N MET A 181 1.66 -4.44 2.72
CA MET A 181 2.50 -4.83 3.87
C MET A 181 3.86 -5.44 3.48
N GLY A 182 4.22 -5.48 2.20
CA GLY A 182 5.60 -5.84 1.80
C GLY A 182 5.93 -7.34 1.82
N ILE A 183 5.02 -8.21 2.24
CA ILE A 183 5.22 -9.67 2.28
C ILE A 183 4.40 -10.28 1.15
N TYR A 184 5.04 -10.54 0.01
CA TYR A 184 4.31 -10.82 -1.23
C TYR A 184 4.14 -12.31 -1.50
N CYS A 185 5.21 -13.10 -1.39
CA CYS A 185 5.23 -14.45 -1.94
C CYS A 185 4.75 -15.50 -0.95
N ASP A 186 5.11 -15.33 0.32
CA ASP A 186 4.67 -16.24 1.39
C ASP A 186 3.26 -15.94 1.90
N SER A 187 2.65 -14.81 1.48
CA SER A 187 1.31 -14.42 1.89
C SER A 187 0.26 -15.36 1.29
N PRO A 188 -0.48 -16.13 2.12
CA PRO A 188 -1.59 -16.94 1.66
C PRO A 188 -2.68 -16.05 1.06
N GLY A 189 -3.29 -16.47 -0.05
CA GLY A 189 -4.30 -15.69 -0.79
C GLY A 189 -3.75 -14.78 -1.90
N VAL A 190 -2.45 -14.46 -1.89
CA VAL A 190 -1.79 -13.78 -3.01
C VAL A 190 -1.46 -14.82 -4.07
N THR A 191 -2.07 -14.75 -5.25
CA THR A 191 -1.76 -15.66 -6.38
C THR A 191 -0.84 -15.01 -7.41
N SER A 192 -0.75 -13.69 -7.38
CA SER A 192 0.08 -12.90 -8.28
C SER A 192 0.74 -11.76 -7.55
N VAL A 193 2.00 -11.49 -7.89
CA VAL A 193 2.79 -10.37 -7.41
C VAL A 193 2.96 -9.40 -8.56
N THR A 194 2.58 -8.15 -8.34
CA THR A 194 2.72 -7.09 -9.33
C THR A 194 3.97 -6.28 -9.04
N LEU A 195 4.89 -6.21 -9.99
CA LEU A 195 6.08 -5.37 -9.99
C LEU A 195 5.71 -4.07 -10.73
N SER A 196 5.29 -3.04 -10.00
CA SER A 196 4.77 -1.78 -10.55
C SER A 196 5.85 -0.76 -10.89
N PHE A 197 6.60 -0.96 -11.98
CA PHE A 197 7.81 -0.14 -12.19
C PHE A 197 8.16 0.20 -13.64
N VAL A 198 7.32 -0.15 -14.64
CA VAL A 198 7.56 0.32 -16.01
C VAL A 198 7.18 1.80 -16.10
N ASN A 199 8.19 2.67 -16.17
CA ASN A 199 8.03 4.13 -16.16
C ASN A 199 8.29 4.79 -17.52
N LYS A 200 8.80 4.03 -18.52
CA LYS A 200 8.88 4.47 -19.91
C LYS A 200 8.43 3.35 -20.84
N SER A 201 7.66 3.71 -21.86
CA SER A 201 7.35 2.76 -22.93
C SER A 201 8.61 2.46 -23.77
N PRO A 202 8.67 1.29 -24.44
CA PRO A 202 9.80 0.92 -25.29
C PRO A 202 10.19 1.99 -26.32
N ARG A 203 9.21 2.69 -26.90
CA ARG A 203 9.42 3.79 -27.86
C ARG A 203 10.35 4.89 -27.31
N TYR A 204 10.32 5.13 -26.00
CA TYR A 204 11.12 6.18 -25.34
C TYR A 204 12.30 5.62 -24.54
N GLY A 205 12.56 4.31 -24.63
CA GLY A 205 13.60 3.61 -23.87
C GLY A 205 14.57 2.83 -24.76
N ASN A 206 14.75 3.28 -26.01
CA ASN A 206 15.59 2.62 -27.01
C ASN A 206 15.10 1.19 -27.33
N ASP A 207 13.80 1.04 -27.60
CA ASP A 207 13.08 -0.23 -27.84
C ASP A 207 12.99 -1.19 -26.63
N TYR A 208 13.40 -0.74 -25.45
CA TYR A 208 13.24 -1.46 -24.18
C TYR A 208 12.40 -0.65 -23.19
N PRO A 209 11.58 -1.30 -22.34
CA PRO A 209 10.83 -0.59 -21.31
C PRO A 209 11.80 0.09 -20.32
N GLY A 210 11.48 1.31 -19.92
CA GLY A 210 12.14 1.93 -18.78
C GLY A 210 11.61 1.33 -17.48
N THR A 211 12.50 1.02 -16.55
CA THR A 211 12.14 0.46 -15.25
C THR A 211 12.74 1.26 -14.10
N ASN A 212 12.00 1.45 -13.01
CA ASN A 212 12.52 2.04 -11.78
C ASN A 212 12.13 1.22 -10.55
N PHE A 213 13.04 0.42 -10.01
CA PHE A 213 12.78 -0.41 -8.82
C PHE A 213 13.25 0.23 -7.50
N ALA A 214 13.35 1.56 -7.45
CA ALA A 214 13.80 2.31 -6.29
C ALA A 214 15.13 1.76 -5.71
N GLY A 215 15.24 1.62 -4.39
CA GLY A 215 16.46 1.14 -3.71
C GLY A 215 16.75 -0.34 -3.87
N HIS A 216 15.96 -1.10 -4.64
CA HIS A 216 16.15 -2.54 -4.82
C HIS A 216 17.12 -2.90 -5.96
N CYS A 217 17.60 -1.90 -6.70
CA CYS A 217 18.66 -2.08 -7.69
C CYS A 217 19.87 -1.20 -7.35
N GLY A 218 21.07 -1.77 -7.48
CA GLY A 218 22.33 -1.11 -7.18
C GLY A 218 22.85 -0.29 -8.35
N GLY A 219 22.64 1.03 -8.30
CA GLY A 219 23.23 2.00 -9.24
C GLY A 219 22.60 2.04 -10.63
N GLU A 220 22.94 3.09 -11.38
CA GLU A 220 22.46 3.41 -12.73
C GLU A 220 23.12 2.52 -13.81
N GLN A 221 23.09 1.20 -13.63
CA GLN A 221 23.53 0.26 -14.66
C GLN A 221 22.35 -0.15 -15.54
N PHE A 222 22.39 0.30 -16.78
CA PHE A 222 21.35 0.04 -17.76
C PHE A 222 21.74 -1.07 -18.73
N TYR A 223 20.73 -1.79 -19.21
CA TYR A 223 20.91 -2.77 -20.28
C TYR A 223 21.33 -2.04 -21.56
N VAL A 224 22.36 -2.55 -22.25
CA VAL A 224 22.79 -2.02 -23.54
C VAL A 224 22.01 -2.74 -24.63
N ASN A 225 21.34 -1.98 -25.49
CA ASN A 225 20.60 -2.57 -26.60
C ASN A 225 21.58 -3.25 -27.57
N PRO A 226 21.47 -4.56 -27.81
CA PRO A 226 22.42 -5.30 -28.64
C PRO A 226 22.36 -4.92 -30.13
N VAL A 227 21.32 -4.22 -30.57
CA VAL A 227 21.12 -3.82 -31.97
C VAL A 227 21.91 -2.56 -32.32
N ASN A 228 21.90 -1.55 -31.45
CA ASN A 228 22.54 -0.25 -31.71
C ASN A 228 23.68 0.11 -30.74
N GLY A 229 23.89 -0.68 -29.68
CA GLY A 229 24.94 -0.45 -28.69
C GLY A 229 24.67 0.70 -27.72
N GLU A 230 23.49 1.32 -27.77
CA GLU A 230 23.12 2.40 -26.88
C GLU A 230 22.51 1.88 -25.56
N GLU A 231 22.77 2.59 -24.46
CA GLU A 231 22.13 2.30 -23.18
C GLU A 231 20.61 2.48 -23.26
N THR A 232 19.88 1.55 -22.66
CA THR A 232 18.42 1.61 -22.55
C THR A 232 18.00 2.26 -21.23
N SER A 233 16.70 2.30 -20.95
CA SER A 233 16.19 2.67 -19.61
C SER A 233 15.88 1.45 -18.72
N LEU A 234 16.29 0.24 -19.12
CA LEU A 234 16.07 -1.00 -18.37
C LEU A 234 17.22 -1.22 -17.37
N ILE A 235 16.91 -1.28 -16.07
CA ILE A 235 17.94 -1.45 -15.03
C ILE A 235 18.35 -2.92 -14.93
N MET A 236 19.65 -3.19 -14.91
CA MET A 236 20.19 -4.57 -14.91
C MET A 236 20.57 -5.09 -13.53
N ASN A 237 20.94 -4.20 -12.61
CA ASN A 237 21.56 -4.59 -11.34
C ASN A 237 20.56 -4.67 -10.18
N CYS A 238 19.61 -5.61 -10.26
CA CYS A 238 18.50 -5.75 -9.31
C CYS A 238 18.56 -7.05 -8.49
N ASP A 239 19.70 -7.36 -7.87
CA ASP A 239 19.97 -8.71 -7.35
C ASP A 239 19.03 -9.18 -6.24
N ALA A 240 18.54 -8.26 -5.40
CA ALA A 240 17.51 -8.57 -4.40
C ALA A 240 16.22 -9.06 -5.09
N ILE A 241 15.70 -8.30 -6.05
CA ILE A 241 14.47 -8.63 -6.77
C ILE A 241 14.64 -9.88 -7.63
N LYS A 242 15.78 -10.08 -8.29
CA LYS A 242 16.04 -11.27 -9.13
C LYS A 242 15.84 -12.57 -8.35
N THR A 243 16.31 -12.60 -7.10
CA THR A 243 16.19 -13.76 -6.23
C THR A 243 14.73 -13.97 -5.81
N ASP A 244 14.06 -12.90 -5.41
CA ASP A 244 12.66 -12.95 -4.98
C ASP A 244 11.74 -13.41 -6.13
N ILE A 245 11.90 -12.87 -7.35
CA ILE A 245 11.09 -13.27 -8.51
C ILE A 245 11.14 -14.79 -8.72
N ARG A 246 12.34 -15.38 -8.68
CA ARG A 246 12.53 -16.82 -8.86
C ARG A 246 11.88 -17.61 -7.74
N TYR A 247 12.00 -17.13 -6.49
CA TYR A 247 11.35 -17.75 -5.34
C TYR A 247 9.83 -17.74 -5.48
N CYS A 248 9.23 -16.58 -5.79
CA CYS A 248 7.78 -16.44 -5.96
C CYS A 248 7.26 -17.36 -7.07
N GLN A 249 7.99 -17.47 -8.19
CA GLN A 249 7.66 -18.36 -9.29
C GLN A 249 7.78 -19.84 -8.89
N SER A 250 8.79 -20.23 -8.09
CA SER A 250 9.00 -21.62 -7.68
C SER A 250 7.89 -22.15 -6.77
N ILE A 251 7.24 -21.28 -5.99
CA ILE A 251 6.06 -21.62 -5.19
C ILE A 251 4.73 -21.34 -5.92
N GLY A 252 4.77 -21.17 -7.24
CA GLY A 252 3.59 -21.10 -8.11
C GLY A 252 2.89 -19.74 -8.19
N LYS A 253 3.50 -18.64 -7.71
CA LYS A 253 2.94 -17.29 -7.86
C LYS A 253 3.22 -16.74 -9.25
N LYS A 254 2.25 -16.02 -9.82
CA LYS A 254 2.43 -15.27 -11.07
C LYS A 254 3.10 -13.93 -10.79
N VAL A 255 4.27 -13.67 -11.36
CA VAL A 255 4.91 -12.36 -11.27
C VAL A 255 4.56 -11.56 -12.52
N LEU A 256 3.89 -10.42 -12.34
CA LEU A 256 3.41 -9.54 -13.41
C LEU A 256 4.17 -8.22 -13.36
N LEU A 257 4.54 -7.68 -14.52
CA LEU A 257 5.01 -6.30 -14.62
C LEU A 257 3.79 -5.38 -14.74
N SER A 258 3.64 -4.41 -13.85
CA SER A 258 2.62 -3.37 -14.00
C SER A 258 3.18 -2.23 -14.86
N ILE A 259 2.39 -1.88 -15.86
CA ILE A 259 2.57 -0.70 -16.70
C ILE A 259 1.85 0.43 -15.98
N GLY A 260 2.60 1.35 -15.38
CA GLY A 260 2.05 2.48 -14.65
C GLY A 260 1.73 2.21 -13.18
N GLY A 261 2.37 3.01 -12.33
CA GLY A 261 1.79 3.57 -11.11
C GLY A 261 1.45 5.03 -11.39
#